data_AF-A0AAN7A9K6-F1
#
_entry.id   AF-A0AAN7A9K6-F1
#
_cell.length_a   1.000
_cell.length_b   1.000
_cell.length_c   1.000
_cell.angle_alpha   90.00
_cell.angle_beta   90.00
_cell.angle_gamma   90.00
#
_symmetry.space_group_name_H-M   'P 1'
#
loop_
_entity.id
_entity.type
_entity.pdbx_description
1 polymer ?
#
loop_
_entity_poly.entity_id
_entity_poly.type
_entity_poly.pdbx_seq_one_letter_code
_entity_poly.pdbx_strand_id
1 'polypeptide(L)'
;MPTPLDHAMRSRNAFLAFTGLVTGVAVWAIWGGDMFPTNSDPSGNPEEWSREDLRRWLAAVCCVVGSTVLSSSMLTVQQRNLHPQESDTREQLLERVKANMRIPRQ
;
A
#
# COMPACT_ATOMS: atom_id res chain seq x y z
N MET A 1 44.60 -28.15 4.40
CA MET A 1 43.62 -29.18 3.98
C MET A 1 42.35 -28.45 3.58
N PRO A 2 41.90 -28.50 2.32
CA PRO A 2 40.64 -27.90 1.92
C PRO A 2 39.49 -28.72 2.53
N THR A 3 38.62 -28.07 3.30
CA THR A 3 37.45 -28.72 3.89
C THR A 3 36.28 -28.70 2.91
N PRO A 4 35.28 -29.58 3.09
CA PRO A 4 34.07 -29.57 2.25
C PRO A 4 33.36 -28.20 2.23
N LEU A 5 33.48 -27.44 3.33
CA LEU A 5 32.96 -26.08 3.46
C LEU A 5 33.63 -25.11 2.47
N ASP A 6 34.94 -25.23 2.26
CA ASP A 6 35.72 -24.38 1.33
C ASP A 6 35.30 -24.64 -0.13
N HIS A 7 35.02 -25.90 -0.46
CA HIS A 7 34.48 -26.29 -1.77
C HIS A 7 33.05 -25.79 -2.00
N ALA A 8 32.21 -25.79 -0.97
CA ALA A 8 30.85 -25.25 -1.05
C ALA A 8 30.87 -23.72 -1.22
N MET A 9 31.72 -23.03 -0.47
CA MET A 9 31.89 -21.57 -0.55
C MET A 9 32.50 -21.10 -1.89
N ARG A 10 33.30 -21.94 -2.55
CA ARG A 10 33.87 -21.68 -3.88
C ARG A 10 33.11 -22.39 -5.00
N SER A 11 31.85 -22.76 -4.80
CA SER A 11 31.08 -23.45 -5.84
C SER A 11 30.41 -22.47 -6.81
N ARG A 12 30.97 -22.35 -8.02
CA ARG A 12 30.36 -21.56 -9.12
C ARG A 12 28.97 -22.08 -9.50
N ASN A 13 28.75 -23.38 -9.37
CA ASN A 13 27.46 -23.99 -9.73
C ASN A 13 26.35 -23.59 -8.75
N ALA A 14 26.64 -23.44 -7.45
CA ALA A 14 25.65 -22.99 -6.48
C ALA A 14 25.27 -21.53 -6.70
N PHE A 15 26.26 -20.69 -7.07
CA PHE A 15 26.00 -19.31 -7.46
C PHE A 15 25.05 -19.25 -8.68
N LEU A 16 25.35 -19.98 -9.75
CA LEU A 16 24.51 -19.99 -10.95
C LEU A 16 23.10 -20.54 -10.69
N ALA A 17 22.96 -21.58 -9.86
CA ALA A 17 21.65 -22.13 -9.49
C ALA A 17 20.81 -21.11 -8.69
N PHE A 18 21.44 -20.43 -7.72
CA PHE A 18 20.77 -19.39 -6.94
C PHE A 18 20.37 -18.20 -7.81
N THR A 19 21.28 -17.69 -8.63
CA THR A 19 20.99 -16.58 -9.55
C THR A 19 19.90 -16.94 -10.55
N GLY A 20 19.91 -18.18 -11.08
CA GLY A 20 18.86 -18.69 -11.97
C GLY A 20 17.48 -18.70 -11.29
N LEU A 21 17.41 -19.16 -10.04
CA LEU A 21 16.18 -19.15 -9.25
C LEU A 21 15.70 -17.72 -8.98
N VAL A 22 16.57 -16.84 -8.49
CA VAL A 22 16.22 -15.44 -8.18
C VAL A 22 15.72 -14.71 -9.43
N THR A 23 16.37 -14.92 -10.58
CA THR A 23 15.96 -14.33 -11.86
C THR A 23 14.62 -14.88 -12.31
N GLY A 24 14.39 -16.20 -12.17
CA GLY A 24 13.10 -16.82 -12.48
C GLY A 24 11.96 -16.25 -11.62
N VAL A 25 12.19 -16.11 -10.31
CA VAL A 25 11.23 -15.48 -9.38
C VAL A 25 11.01 -14.01 -9.73
N ALA A 26 12.05 -13.26 -10.11
CA ALA A 26 11.91 -11.85 -10.48
C ALA A 26 11.09 -11.68 -11.78
N VAL A 27 11.32 -12.52 -12.80
CA VAL A 27 10.49 -12.52 -14.01
C VAL A 27 9.05 -12.87 -13.67
N TRP A 28 8.85 -13.86 -12.79
CA TRP A 28 7.51 -14.21 -12.30
C TRP A 28 6.86 -13.08 -11.51
N ALA A 29 7.61 -12.34 -10.70
CA ALA A 29 7.09 -11.20 -9.94
C ALA A 29 6.59 -10.06 -10.84
N ILE A 30 7.12 -9.93 -12.07
CA ILE A 30 6.69 -8.89 -13.02
C ILE A 30 5.39 -9.30 -13.75
N TRP A 31 5.15 -10.59 -14.00
CA TRP A 31 4.01 -11.08 -14.81
C TRP A 31 2.99 -11.93 -14.04
N GLY A 32 3.31 -12.42 -12.85
CA GLY A 32 2.59 -13.44 -12.09
C GLY A 32 1.40 -12.96 -11.26
N GLY A 33 0.93 -11.74 -11.48
CA GLY A 33 -0.23 -11.16 -10.80
C GLY A 33 0.11 -10.42 -9.50
N ASP A 34 -0.93 -10.08 -8.74
CA ASP A 34 -0.84 -9.30 -7.50
C ASP A 34 -0.29 -10.18 -6.37
N MET A 35 1.00 -10.01 -6.02
CA MET A 35 1.68 -10.79 -4.95
C MET A 35 1.16 -10.48 -3.55
N PHE A 36 0.41 -9.39 -3.42
CA PHE A 36 -0.26 -9.01 -2.21
C PHE A 36 -1.75 -9.07 -2.47
N PRO A 37 -2.55 -9.66 -1.57
CA PRO A 37 -4.00 -9.53 -1.66
C PRO A 37 -4.34 -8.05 -1.46
N THR A 38 -4.50 -7.31 -2.56
CA THR A 38 -5.07 -5.98 -2.52
C THR A 38 -6.53 -6.19 -2.11
N ASN A 39 -6.87 -5.82 -0.87
CA ASN A 39 -8.27 -5.75 -0.47
C ASN A 39 -8.95 -4.83 -1.47
N SER A 40 -10.03 -5.30 -2.11
CA SER A 40 -10.74 -4.54 -3.13
C SER A 40 -10.98 -3.11 -2.62
N ASP A 41 -10.42 -2.12 -3.32
CA ASP A 41 -10.69 -0.73 -2.99
C ASP A 41 -12.21 -0.52 -3.03
N PRO A 42 -12.82 0.08 -2.01
CA PRO A 42 -14.25 0.26 -1.97
C PRO A 42 -14.67 1.16 -3.14
N SER A 43 -15.35 0.58 -4.11
CA SER A 43 -15.80 1.22 -5.34
C SER A 43 -17.33 1.27 -5.35
N GLY A 44 -17.92 2.42 -5.68
CA GLY A 44 -19.37 2.61 -5.72
C GLY A 44 -19.90 3.70 -4.76
N ASN A 45 -21.13 3.52 -4.29
CA ASN A 45 -21.84 4.48 -3.43
C ASN A 45 -21.33 4.37 -1.97
N PRO A 46 -20.83 5.45 -1.34
CA PRO A 46 -20.24 5.39 -0.01
C PRO A 46 -21.22 4.97 1.10
N GLU A 47 -22.54 5.00 0.85
CA GLU A 47 -23.56 4.58 1.82
C GLU A 47 -23.62 3.06 2.03
N GLU A 48 -23.14 2.28 1.05
CA GLU A 48 -23.12 0.82 1.07
C GLU A 48 -21.83 0.27 1.68
N TRP A 49 -20.83 1.12 1.92
CA TRP A 49 -19.53 0.73 2.44
C TRP A 49 -19.58 0.34 3.92
N SER A 50 -18.78 -0.65 4.30
CA SER A 50 -18.57 -1.00 5.70
C SER A 50 -17.81 0.13 6.43
N ARG A 51 -17.89 0.15 7.76
CA ARG A 51 -17.17 1.14 8.59
C ARG A 51 -15.66 1.03 8.35
N GLU A 52 -15.18 -0.18 8.11
CA GLU A 52 -13.78 -0.50 7.84
C GLU A 52 -13.35 0.06 6.48
N ASP A 53 -14.21 -0.04 5.47
CA ASP A 53 -13.96 0.50 4.13
C ASP A 53 -13.92 2.03 4.13
N LEU A 54 -14.84 2.67 4.87
CA LEU A 54 -14.84 4.13 5.06
C LEU A 54 -13.52 4.61 5.72
N ARG A 55 -13.01 3.86 6.71
CA ARG A 55 -11.71 4.16 7.34
C ARG A 55 -10.52 3.94 6.41
N ARG A 56 -10.52 2.83 5.66
CA ARG A 56 -9.47 2.51 4.68
C ARG A 56 -9.37 3.57 3.59
N TRP A 57 -10.51 4.02 3.08
CA TRP A 57 -10.56 5.09 2.09
C TRP A 57 -9.98 6.40 2.64
N LEU A 58 -10.36 6.80 3.86
CA LEU A 58 -9.80 8.01 4.50
C LEU A 58 -8.28 7.89 4.72
N ALA A 59 -7.79 6.72 5.13
CA ALA A 59 -6.36 6.45 5.27
C ALA A 59 -5.61 6.55 3.93
N ALA A 60 -6.17 5.99 2.85
CA ALA A 60 -5.60 6.09 1.51
C ALA A 60 -5.55 7.55 1.02
N VAL A 61 -6.65 8.30 1.18
CA VAL A 61 -6.71 9.71 0.79
C VAL A 61 -5.74 10.58 1.61
N CYS A 62 -5.55 10.28 2.89
CA CYS A 62 -4.55 10.95 3.72
C CYS A 62 -3.11 10.70 3.23
N CYS A 63 -2.80 9.48 2.78
CA CYS A 63 -1.49 9.12 2.24
C CYS A 63 -1.17 9.86 0.93
N VAL A 64 -2.14 9.95 0.01
CA VAL A 64 -1.98 10.61 -1.30
C VAL A 64 -1.69 12.10 -1.16
N VAL A 65 -2.28 12.78 -0.18
CA VAL A 65 -2.06 14.23 0.06
C VAL A 65 -0.67 14.51 0.66
N GLY A 66 -0.05 13.53 1.33
CA GLY A 66 1.26 13.70 1.96
C GLY A 66 2.46 13.65 0.99
N SER A 67 2.27 13.15 -0.24
CA SER A 67 3.40 12.85 -1.14
C SER A 67 3.72 13.93 -2.18
N THR A 68 2.90 14.96 -2.36
CA THR A 68 3.04 15.89 -3.50
C THR A 68 3.64 17.25 -3.18
N VAL A 69 3.98 17.57 -1.93
CA VAL A 69 4.57 18.88 -1.60
C VAL A 69 5.62 18.78 -0.51
N LEU A 70 6.88 18.89 -0.94
CA LEU A 70 7.99 19.32 -0.10
C LEU A 70 7.60 20.61 0.63
N SER A 71 7.67 20.60 1.95
CA SER A 71 7.88 21.79 2.80
C SER A 71 6.84 22.92 2.66
N SER A 72 5.67 22.79 3.33
CA SER A 72 4.88 23.88 3.98
C SER A 72 3.40 23.51 4.22
N SER A 73 2.93 22.35 3.74
CA SER A 73 1.49 22.01 3.71
C SER A 73 0.98 21.17 4.89
N MET A 74 1.71 21.06 6.00
CA MET A 74 1.28 20.24 7.16
C MET A 74 -0.09 20.67 7.75
N LEU A 75 -0.57 21.87 7.40
CA LEU A 75 -1.87 22.41 7.79
C LEU A 75 -3.06 21.93 6.94
N THR A 76 -2.88 21.46 5.70
CA THR A 76 -4.02 21.11 4.82
C THR A 76 -4.68 19.79 5.20
N VAL A 77 -3.92 18.84 5.76
CA VAL A 77 -4.46 17.55 6.25
C VAL A 77 -5.23 17.72 7.56
N GLN A 78 -4.70 18.53 8.48
CA GLN A 78 -5.36 18.86 9.76
C GLN A 78 -6.69 19.58 9.53
N GLN A 79 -6.78 20.47 8.53
CA GLN A 79 -8.00 21.23 8.23
C GLN A 79 -9.17 20.39 7.68
N ARG A 80 -8.97 19.11 7.30
CA ARG A 80 -10.03 18.27 6.72
C ARG A 80 -10.51 17.12 7.59
N ASN A 81 -10.07 17.01 8.85
CA ASN A 81 -10.41 15.88 9.74
C ASN A 81 -10.21 14.51 9.03
N LEU A 82 -9.11 14.40 8.28
CA LEU A 82 -8.89 13.31 7.33
C LEU A 82 -8.43 12.01 7.98
N HIS A 83 -8.04 12.07 9.26
CA HIS A 83 -7.65 10.91 10.04
C HIS A 83 -8.88 10.26 10.69
N PRO A 84 -9.18 8.99 10.38
CA PRO A 84 -10.22 8.27 11.09
C PRO A 84 -9.75 8.01 12.53
N GLN A 85 -10.50 8.49 13.51
CA GLN A 85 -10.30 8.12 14.92
C GLN A 85 -11.03 6.80 15.19
N GLU A 86 -10.50 5.98 16.11
CA GLU A 86 -11.14 4.71 16.50
C GLU A 86 -12.53 4.92 17.11
N SER A 87 -12.77 6.09 17.71
CA SER A 87 -14.05 6.49 18.31
C SER A 87 -15.11 7.01 17.32
N ASP A 88 -14.75 7.36 16.08
CA ASP A 88 -15.70 7.96 15.13
C ASP A 88 -16.81 6.99 14.71
N THR A 89 -18.07 7.43 14.72
CA THR A 89 -19.21 6.62 14.25
C THR A 89 -19.22 6.45 12.74
N ARG A 90 -19.93 5.44 12.23
CA ARG A 90 -20.01 5.15 10.78
C ARG A 90 -20.55 6.35 10.01
N GLU A 91 -21.53 7.05 10.57
CA GLU A 91 -22.19 8.20 9.98
C GLU A 91 -21.24 9.39 9.88
N GLN A 92 -20.45 9.66 10.94
CA GLN A 92 -19.41 10.69 10.91
C GLN A 92 -18.33 10.38 9.86
N LEU A 93 -17.94 9.11 9.70
CA LEU A 93 -17.00 8.70 8.66
C LEU A 93 -17.61 8.89 7.26
N LEU A 94 -18.87 8.52 7.07
CA LEU A 94 -19.60 8.68 5.81
C LEU A 94 -19.68 10.15 5.37
N GLU A 95 -19.99 11.06 6.29
CA GLU A 95 -20.04 12.50 6.02
C GLU A 95 -18.68 13.02 5.53
N ARG A 96 -17.58 12.59 6.17
CA ARG A 96 -16.22 12.98 5.79
C ARG A 96 -15.82 12.40 4.43
N VAL A 97 -16.19 11.16 4.13
CA VAL A 97 -15.95 10.53 2.83
C VAL A 97 -16.71 11.29 1.74
N LYS A 98 -18.00 11.57 1.93
CA LYS A 98 -18.82 12.35 0.99
C LYS A 98 -18.27 13.77 0.78
N ALA A 99 -17.83 14.43 1.85
CA ALA A 99 -17.23 15.76 1.77
C ALA A 99 -15.94 15.77 0.93
N ASN A 100 -15.14 14.70 1.00
CA ASN A 100 -13.90 14.57 0.23
C ASN A 100 -14.12 14.09 -1.21
N MET A 101 -15.10 13.22 -1.46
CA MET A 101 -15.48 12.82 -2.82
C MET A 101 -16.01 13.99 -3.66
N ARG A 102 -16.61 15.00 -3.02
CA ARG A 102 -17.17 16.18 -3.71
C ARG A 102 -16.10 17.14 -4.25
N ILE A 103 -14.84 16.98 -3.86
CA ILE A 103 -13.74 17.83 -4.33
C ILE A 103 -13.23 17.23 -5.65
N PRO A 104 -13.23 17.96 -6.76
CA PRO A 104 -12.57 17.49 -7.97
C PRO A 104 -11.08 17.29 -7.68
N ARG A 105 -10.57 16.07 -7.86
CA ARG A 105 -9.12 15.82 -7.89
C ARG A 105 -8.61 16.41 -9.21
N GLN A 106 -7.92 17.55 -9.14
CA GLN A 106 -7.17 18.10 -10.28
C GLN A 106 -5.85 17.35 -10.45
#